data_AF-A0A2C9LQ74-F1
#
_entry.id   AF-A0A2C9LQ74-F1
#
_cell.length_a   1.000
_cell.length_b   1.000
_cell.length_c   1.000
_cell.angle_alpha   90.00
_cell.angle_beta   90.00
_cell.angle_gamma   90.00
#
_symmetry.space_group_name_H-M   'P 1'
#
loop_
_entity.id
_entity.type
_entity.pdbx_description
1 polymer ?
#
loop_
_entity_poly.entity_id
_entity_poly.type
_entity_poly.pdbx_seq_one_letter_code
_entity_poly.pdbx_strand_id
1 'polypeptide(L)'
;MVGKWHLGFCKWECTPTFRGFDTYYGYYNADEDYYSKITDKGIDFRINTTVGKEAVGNYSAYQYATRAEEIIKSHDPDTPLFLYLPFQNVHEPLEVPDQYLKLYPNISDENRRNLSGMF
;
A
#
# COMPACT_ATOMS: atom_id res chain seq x y z
N MET A 1 -5.99 -8.49 -4.61
CA MET A 1 -5.33 -8.03 -3.37
C MET A 1 -4.70 -6.67 -3.62
N VAL A 2 -4.80 -5.76 -2.65
CA VAL A 2 -4.24 -4.41 -2.74
C VAL A 2 -3.49 -4.10 -1.44
N GLY A 3 -2.21 -3.76 -1.51
CA GLY A 3 -1.38 -3.42 -0.33
C GLY A 3 -0.26 -4.43 -0.03
N LYS A 4 0.18 -4.46 1.23
CA LYS A 4 1.35 -5.20 1.74
C LYS A 4 1.21 -6.72 1.61
N TRP A 5 2.21 -7.39 1.05
CA TRP A 5 2.28 -8.85 1.04
C TRP A 5 3.01 -9.45 2.25
N HIS A 6 4.33 -9.30 2.35
CA HIS A 6 5.19 -9.78 3.44
C HIS A 6 5.09 -11.28 3.79
N LEU A 7 4.73 -12.15 2.82
CA LEU A 7 4.64 -13.61 3.02
C LEU A 7 5.61 -14.39 2.10
N GLY A 8 6.67 -13.71 1.66
CA GLY A 8 7.76 -14.27 0.85
C GLY A 8 7.63 -13.96 -0.64
N PHE A 9 8.77 -13.75 -1.30
CA PHE A 9 8.83 -13.41 -2.73
C PHE A 9 10.12 -13.92 -3.39
N CYS A 10 10.78 -14.93 -2.81
CA CYS A 10 12.01 -15.51 -3.35
C CYS A 10 11.79 -16.34 -4.63
N LYS A 11 10.55 -16.73 -4.90
CA LYS A 11 10.09 -17.39 -6.13
C LYS A 11 8.69 -16.88 -6.48
N TRP A 12 8.26 -17.07 -7.73
CA TRP A 12 6.94 -16.64 -8.18
C TRP A 12 5.81 -17.32 -7.41
N GLU A 13 5.97 -18.59 -7.05
CA GLU A 13 5.00 -19.36 -6.25
C GLU A 13 4.84 -18.84 -4.82
N CYS A 14 5.70 -17.90 -4.39
CA CYS A 14 5.55 -17.20 -3.12
C CYS A 14 4.74 -15.90 -3.25
N THR A 15 4.52 -15.36 -4.45
CA THR A 15 3.87 -14.06 -4.64
C THR A 15 2.34 -14.17 -4.71
N PRO A 16 1.59 -13.07 -4.47
CA PRO A 16 0.14 -13.08 -4.38
C PRO A 16 -0.58 -13.66 -5.61
N THR A 17 -0.12 -13.33 -6.81
CA THR A 17 -0.74 -13.79 -8.07
C THR A 17 -0.58 -15.30 -8.31
N PHE A 18 0.29 -15.97 -7.56
CA PHE A 18 0.47 -17.43 -7.59
C PHE A 18 -0.02 -18.09 -6.28
N ARG A 19 -0.73 -17.35 -5.43
CA ARG A 19 -1.28 -17.81 -4.15
C ARG A 19 -2.76 -17.49 -3.98
N GLY A 20 -3.50 -17.48 -5.09
CA GLY A 20 -4.96 -17.42 -5.11
C GLY A 20 -5.56 -16.02 -5.25
N PHE A 21 -4.75 -14.99 -5.52
CA PHE A 21 -5.27 -13.68 -5.89
C PHE A 21 -5.20 -13.47 -7.40
N ASP A 22 -6.34 -13.18 -8.04
CA ASP A 22 -6.40 -12.93 -9.49
C ASP A 22 -5.59 -11.70 -9.91
N THR A 23 -5.57 -10.67 -9.03
CA THR A 23 -4.83 -9.42 -9.26
C THR A 23 -4.10 -8.97 -8.01
N TYR A 24 -2.98 -8.26 -8.21
CA TYR A 24 -2.17 -7.68 -7.14
C TYR A 24 -1.75 -6.24 -7.45
N TYR A 25 -1.81 -5.38 -6.43
CA TYR A 25 -1.36 -3.99 -6.51
C TYR A 25 -0.78 -3.58 -5.15
N GLY A 26 0.55 -3.52 -5.01
CA GLY A 26 1.22 -3.28 -3.73
C GLY A 26 2.67 -3.77 -3.72
N TYR A 27 3.27 -3.91 -2.54
CA TYR A 27 4.71 -4.22 -2.38
C TYR A 27 4.95 -5.54 -1.63
N TYR A 28 6.07 -6.21 -1.93
CA TYR A 28 6.31 -7.57 -1.42
C TYR A 28 6.93 -7.63 -0.02
N ASN A 29 7.74 -6.65 0.36
CA ASN A 29 8.46 -6.60 1.63
C ASN A 29 7.57 -6.27 2.84
N ALA A 30 8.21 -6.16 4.00
CA ALA A 30 7.58 -5.72 5.24
C ALA A 30 7.22 -4.22 5.19
N ASP A 31 8.05 -3.44 4.52
CA ASP A 31 8.04 -1.99 4.51
C ASP A 31 8.61 -1.46 3.18
N GLU A 32 8.26 -0.22 2.89
CA GLU A 32 8.83 0.63 1.85
C GLU A 32 8.54 2.10 2.22
N ASP A 33 9.07 3.04 1.47
CA ASP A 33 8.69 4.46 1.57
C ASP A 33 7.27 4.70 1.04
N TYR A 34 6.47 5.51 1.74
CA TYR A 34 5.07 5.75 1.41
C TYR A 34 4.86 6.48 0.08
N TYR A 35 5.87 7.17 -0.45
CA TYR A 35 5.82 7.93 -1.69
C TYR A 35 6.73 7.35 -2.77
N SER A 36 8.01 7.19 -2.48
CA SER A 36 9.04 6.79 -3.44
C SER A 36 8.96 5.30 -3.81
N LYS A 37 8.43 4.45 -2.92
CA LYS A 37 8.38 2.99 -3.05
C LYS A 37 9.76 2.33 -3.17
N ILE A 38 10.82 3.09 -2.87
CA ILE A 38 12.20 2.66 -3.00
C ILE A 38 12.60 2.00 -1.69
N THR A 39 13.20 0.81 -1.82
CA THR A 39 13.94 0.13 -0.76
C THR A 39 15.43 0.17 -1.12
N ASP A 40 16.30 -0.33 -0.24
CA ASP A 40 17.74 -0.46 -0.50
C ASP A 40 18.08 -1.26 -1.78
N LYS A 41 17.13 -2.06 -2.29
CA LYS A 41 17.30 -2.93 -3.46
C LYS A 41 16.58 -2.42 -4.71
N GLY A 42 15.93 -1.25 -4.65
CA GLY A 42 15.16 -0.65 -5.73
C GLY A 42 13.66 -0.57 -5.42
N ILE A 43 12.85 -0.35 -6.47
CA ILE A 43 11.39 -0.24 -6.33
C ILE A 43 10.79 -1.61 -6.03
N ASP A 44 10.11 -1.73 -4.91
CA ASP A 44 9.45 -2.98 -4.53
C ASP A 44 8.01 -3.09 -5.08
N PHE A 45 7.34 -1.95 -5.25
CA PHE A 45 5.96 -1.89 -5.73
C PHE A 45 5.69 -2.68 -7.02
N ARG A 46 4.56 -3.39 -7.04
CA ARG A 46 4.14 -4.28 -8.11
C ARG A 46 2.73 -4.02 -8.57
N ILE A 47 2.54 -4.25 -9.87
CA ILE A 47 1.24 -4.40 -10.51
C ILE A 47 1.25 -5.78 -11.13
N ASN A 48 0.55 -6.70 -10.48
CA ASN A 48 0.67 -8.13 -10.73
C ASN A 48 2.14 -8.58 -10.66
N THR A 49 2.71 -9.01 -11.79
CA THR A 49 4.10 -9.51 -11.87
C THR A 49 5.11 -8.45 -12.33
N THR A 50 4.67 -7.25 -12.70
CA THR A 50 5.55 -6.17 -13.19
C THR A 50 5.88 -5.18 -12.08
N VAL A 51 6.98 -4.43 -12.25
CA VAL A 51 7.33 -3.31 -11.36
C VAL A 51 6.39 -2.14 -11.65
N GLY A 52 5.69 -1.64 -10.63
CA GLY A 52 4.75 -0.53 -10.75
C GLY A 52 5.43 0.83 -10.59
N LYS A 53 6.23 1.25 -11.58
CA LYS A 53 6.96 2.53 -11.56
C LYS A 53 6.04 3.75 -11.53
N GLU A 54 4.83 3.61 -12.09
CA GLU A 54 3.77 4.61 -12.05
C GLU A 54 3.28 4.92 -10.63
N ALA A 55 3.59 4.06 -9.65
CA ALA A 55 3.18 4.30 -8.28
C ALA A 55 4.08 5.30 -7.55
N VAL A 56 5.28 5.59 -8.07
CA VAL A 56 6.27 6.46 -7.45
C VAL A 56 5.77 7.90 -7.37
N GLY A 57 5.97 8.54 -6.22
CA GLY A 57 5.57 9.93 -5.95
C GLY A 57 4.17 10.09 -5.36
N ASN A 58 3.42 9.01 -5.19
CA ASN A 58 2.06 9.04 -4.66
C ASN A 58 2.00 8.35 -3.29
N TYR A 59 1.26 8.94 -2.35
CA TYR A 59 1.07 8.37 -1.02
C TYR A 59 0.31 7.03 -1.08
N SER A 60 0.89 5.97 -0.52
CA SER A 60 0.39 4.59 -0.68
C SER A 60 -1.06 4.42 -0.20
N ALA A 61 -1.45 5.05 0.91
CA ALA A 61 -2.82 4.98 1.43
C ALA A 61 -3.85 5.43 0.39
N TYR A 62 -3.57 6.54 -0.31
CA TYR A 62 -4.45 7.07 -1.35
C TYR A 62 -4.51 6.14 -2.55
N GLN A 63 -3.38 5.57 -2.95
CA GLN A 63 -3.33 4.64 -4.08
C GLN A 63 -4.11 3.35 -3.78
N TYR A 64 -3.97 2.80 -2.58
CA TYR A 64 -4.69 1.60 -2.18
C TYR A 64 -6.19 1.85 -2.07
N ALA A 65 -6.60 2.99 -1.49
CA ALA A 65 -8.01 3.37 -1.44
C ALA A 65 -8.59 3.56 -2.86
N THR A 66 -7.90 4.31 -3.72
CA THR A 66 -8.32 4.54 -5.12
C THR A 66 -8.44 3.21 -5.87
N ARG A 67 -7.45 2.32 -5.74
CA ARG A 67 -7.49 1.02 -6.42
C ARG A 67 -8.61 0.12 -5.89
N ALA A 68 -8.87 0.12 -4.58
CA ALA A 68 -9.98 -0.60 -3.99
C ALA A 68 -11.33 -0.07 -4.52
N GLU A 69 -11.50 1.26 -4.58
CA GLU A 69 -12.69 1.88 -5.16
C GLU A 69 -12.89 1.51 -6.63
N GLU A 70 -11.84 1.55 -7.45
CA GLU A 70 -11.90 1.12 -8.85
C GLU A 70 -12.38 -0.32 -8.98
N ILE A 71 -11.79 -1.23 -8.21
CA ILE A 71 -12.19 -2.65 -8.19
C ILE A 71 -13.67 -2.76 -7.87
N ILE A 72 -14.13 -2.16 -6.76
CA ILE A 72 -15.53 -2.22 -6.33
C ILE A 72 -16.48 -1.62 -7.38
N LYS A 73 -16.15 -0.46 -7.95
CA LYS A 73 -16.99 0.23 -8.95
C LYS A 73 -17.09 -0.53 -10.27
N SER A 74 -16.02 -1.23 -10.65
CA SER A 74 -15.94 -2.00 -11.90
C SER A 74 -16.42 -3.45 -11.77
N HIS A 75 -16.68 -3.92 -10.54
CA HIS A 75 -16.97 -5.32 -10.27
C HIS A 75 -18.35 -5.73 -10.78
N ASP A 76 -18.43 -6.92 -11.38
CA ASP A 76 -19.69 -7.52 -11.82
C ASP A 76 -20.53 -7.94 -10.60
N PRO A 77 -21.69 -7.28 -10.34
CA PRO A 77 -22.50 -7.55 -9.16
C PRO A 77 -23.06 -8.97 -9.10
N ASP A 78 -23.11 -9.71 -10.22
CA ASP A 78 -23.60 -11.09 -10.27
C ASP A 78 -22.56 -12.11 -9.75
N THR A 79 -21.32 -11.69 -9.51
CA THR A 79 -20.24 -12.54 -8.98
C THR A 79 -19.81 -12.07 -7.58
N PRO A 80 -19.54 -12.96 -6.61
CA PRO A 80 -19.01 -12.54 -5.32
C PRO A 80 -17.59 -11.94 -5.43
N LEU A 81 -17.35 -10.82 -4.75
CA LEU A 81 -16.02 -10.19 -4.65
C LEU A 81 -15.29 -10.62 -3.38
N PHE A 82 -14.04 -11.05 -3.52
CA PHE A 82 -13.09 -11.15 -2.41
C PHE A 82 -11.97 -10.11 -2.59
N LEU A 83 -11.92 -9.13 -1.68
CA LEU A 83 -10.88 -8.09 -1.66
C LEU A 83 -10.13 -8.11 -0.32
N TYR A 84 -8.85 -8.46 -0.38
CA TYR A 84 -7.92 -8.32 0.75
C TYR A 84 -7.11 -7.03 0.60
N LEU A 85 -7.19 -6.15 1.61
CA LEU A 85 -6.67 -4.78 1.62
C LEU A 85 -5.75 -4.48 2.83
N PRO A 86 -4.57 -5.13 2.95
CA PRO A 86 -3.59 -4.81 3.99
C PRO A 86 -2.87 -3.50 3.68
N PHE A 87 -3.35 -2.38 4.25
CA PHE A 87 -2.69 -1.08 4.12
C PHE A 87 -1.24 -1.09 4.64
N GLN A 88 -0.41 -0.20 4.09
CA GLN A 88 0.91 0.12 4.65
C GLN A 88 0.78 0.84 5.99
N ASN A 89 -0.22 1.73 6.12
CA ASN A 89 -0.54 2.43 7.35
C ASN A 89 -0.78 1.44 8.51
N VAL A 90 -0.29 1.70 9.71
CA VAL A 90 0.49 2.88 10.16
C VAL A 90 1.97 2.53 10.41
N HIS A 91 2.52 1.63 9.61
CA HIS A 91 3.90 1.17 9.77
C HIS A 91 4.88 2.31 9.53
N GLU A 92 6.08 2.21 10.10
CA GLU A 92 7.19 3.09 9.73
C GLU A 92 7.54 2.93 8.22
N PRO A 93 8.12 3.97 7.59
CA PRO A 93 8.47 5.29 8.13
C PRO A 93 7.24 6.18 8.45
N LEU A 94 7.39 7.14 9.38
CA LEU A 94 6.29 8.00 9.83
C LEU A 94 6.01 9.15 8.84
N GLU A 95 5.44 8.78 7.70
CA GLU A 95 5.19 9.68 6.57
C GLU A 95 3.69 9.91 6.37
N VAL A 96 3.31 11.17 6.24
CA VAL A 96 1.90 11.57 6.13
C VAL A 96 1.77 12.91 5.39
N PRO A 97 0.73 13.12 4.56
CA PRO A 97 0.44 14.42 4.00
C PRO A 97 0.22 15.51 5.06
N ASP A 98 0.83 16.69 4.87
CA ASP A 98 0.80 17.83 5.81
C ASP A 98 -0.59 18.21 6.33
N GLN A 99 -1.63 18.02 5.51
CA GLN A 99 -3.00 18.34 5.91
C GLN A 99 -3.47 17.57 7.13
N TYR A 100 -2.98 16.34 7.35
CA TYR A 100 -3.36 15.53 8.51
C TYR A 100 -2.58 15.93 9.77
N LEU A 101 -1.36 16.47 9.64
CA LEU A 101 -0.61 17.02 10.78
C LEU A 101 -1.34 18.20 11.42
N LYS A 102 -2.05 18.99 10.61
CA LYS A 102 -2.83 20.16 11.06
C LYS A 102 -4.01 19.79 11.95
N LEU A 103 -4.43 18.53 11.98
CA LEU A 103 -5.49 18.04 12.86
C LEU A 103 -5.01 17.88 14.32
N TYR A 104 -3.69 17.85 14.54
CA TYR A 104 -3.08 17.55 15.84
C TYR A 104 -2.13 18.67 16.31
N PRO A 105 -2.57 19.93 16.38
CA PRO A 105 -1.70 21.07 16.70
C PRO A 105 -1.13 21.00 18.13
N ASN A 106 -1.81 20.28 19.03
CA ASN A 106 -1.46 20.19 20.45
C ASN A 106 -0.48 19.04 20.77
N ILE A 107 -0.10 18.21 19.78
CA ILE A 107 0.87 17.13 19.98
C ILE A 107 2.28 17.69 19.72
N SER A 108 3.06 17.83 20.79
CA SER A 108 4.43 18.36 20.73
C SER A 108 5.44 17.34 20.20
N ASP A 109 5.26 16.06 20.52
CA ASP A 109 6.12 14.98 20.02
C ASP A 109 5.87 14.75 18.52
N GLU A 110 6.90 14.96 17.71
CA GLU A 110 6.79 14.93 16.25
C GLU A 110 6.39 13.55 15.73
N ASN A 111 7.02 12.49 16.23
CA ASN A 111 6.71 11.11 15.84
C ASN A 111 5.26 10.76 16.16
N ARG A 112 4.77 11.14 17.36
CA ARG A 112 3.38 10.92 17.75
C ARG A 112 2.43 11.74 16.90
N ARG A 113 2.78 12.98 16.52
CA ARG A 113 1.96 13.82 15.66
C ARG A 113 1.86 13.24 14.24
N ASN A 114 2.98 12.79 13.68
CA ASN A 114 3.02 12.14 12.37
C ASN A 114 2.21 10.84 12.40
N LEU A 115 2.47 9.97 13.37
CA LEU A 115 1.72 8.72 13.57
C LEU A 115 0.21 8.99 13.70
N SER A 116 -0.20 10.03 14.43
CA SER A 116 -1.63 10.37 14.59
C SER A 116 -2.26 10.83 13.27
N GLY A 117 -1.50 11.48 12.38
CA GLY A 117 -1.97 11.86 11.05
C GLY A 117 -2.10 10.68 10.07
N MET A 118 -1.46 9.54 10.36
CA MET A 118 -1.48 8.36 9.49
C MET A 118 -2.71 7.46 9.70
N PHE A 119 -3.45 7.64 10.81
CA PHE A 119 -4.73 6.98 11.10
C PHE A 119 -5.90 7.73 10.48
#